data_AF-A0A2N3VGX8-F1
#
_entry.id   AF-A0A2N3VGX8-F1
#
_cell.length_a   1.000
_cell.length_b   1.000
_cell.length_c   1.000
_cell.angle_alpha   90.00
_cell.angle_beta   90.00
_cell.angle_gamma   90.00
#
_symmetry.space_group_name_H-M   'P 1'
#
loop_
_entity.id
_entity.type
_entity.pdbx_description
1 polymer ?
#
loop_
_entity_poly.entity_id
_entity_poly.type
_entity_poly.pdbx_seq_one_letter_code
_entity_poly.pdbx_strand_id
1 'polypeptide(L)'
;MSEDTQHAIEFTTKKGRTVRLGDHYRDNRDANVRDLKVESIGIYERPGCGVVEASTVCSVTCSVTRTTEAGTQQMKPTTMTAERITSREFVLMSPTFRPVVTAELADGGVL
;
A
#
# COMPACT_ATOMS: atom_id res chain seq x y z
N MET A 1 20.77 -13.93 9.27
CA MET A 1 20.69 -12.93 8.19
C MET A 1 19.53 -12.03 8.54
N SER A 2 19.80 -10.78 8.88
CA SER A 2 18.75 -9.82 9.21
C SER A 2 18.13 -9.36 7.90
N GLU A 3 16.87 -9.71 7.65
CA GLU A 3 16.09 -9.12 6.56
C GLU A 3 15.89 -7.64 6.90
N ASP A 4 16.72 -6.76 6.33
CA ASP A 4 16.58 -5.31 6.52
C ASP A 4 15.26 -4.88 5.86
N THR A 5 14.22 -4.75 6.70
CA THR A 5 12.90 -4.33 6.25
C THR A 5 12.81 -2.82 6.40
N GLN A 6 12.97 -2.11 5.29
CA GLN A 6 12.78 -0.67 5.25
C GLN A 6 11.28 -0.36 5.29
N HIS A 7 10.89 0.61 6.12
CA HIS A 7 9.51 1.10 6.14
C HIS A 7 9.37 2.29 5.19
N ALA A 8 8.29 2.31 4.42
CA ALA A 8 7.99 3.36 3.44
C ALA A 8 6.63 3.99 3.69
N ILE A 9 6.44 5.20 3.16
CA ILE A 9 5.14 5.90 3.17
C ILE A 9 4.33 5.63 1.91
N GLU A 10 4.99 5.21 0.83
CA GLU A 10 4.37 4.81 -0.42
C GLU A 10 5.23 3.78 -1.15
N PHE A 11 4.59 2.98 -1.99
CA PHE A 11 5.26 2.02 -2.85
C PHE A 11 4.54 1.90 -4.18
N THR A 12 5.29 2.02 -5.29
CA THR A 12 4.77 1.82 -6.64
C THR A 12 5.15 0.42 -7.14
N THR A 13 4.13 -0.37 -7.41
CA THR A 13 4.28 -1.72 -7.99
C THR A 13 4.89 -1.65 -9.39
N LYS A 14 5.48 -2.76 -9.85
CA LYS A 14 6.00 -2.90 -11.23
C LYS A 14 4.95 -2.62 -12.32
N LYS A 15 3.66 -2.69 -11.98
CA LYS A 15 2.51 -2.41 -12.86
C LYS A 15 2.07 -0.94 -12.84
N GLY A 16 2.83 -0.06 -12.19
CA GLY A 16 2.55 1.38 -12.09
C GLY A 16 1.42 1.74 -11.11
N ARG A 17 0.95 0.80 -10.28
CA ARG A 17 -0.04 1.09 -9.22
C ARG A 17 0.67 1.44 -7.93
N THR A 18 0.23 2.51 -7.27
CA THR A 18 0.81 2.98 -6.01
C THR A 18 -0.09 2.63 -4.83
N VAL A 19 0.52 2.16 -3.75
CA VAL A 19 -0.11 2.02 -2.43
C VAL A 19 0.54 2.99 -1.46
N ARG A 20 -0.26 3.66 -0.62
CA ARG A 20 0.21 4.64 0.35
C ARG A 20 -0.23 4.31 1.75
N LEU A 21 0.56 4.74 2.72
CA LEU A 21 0.18 4.72 4.11
C LEU A 21 -1.11 5.53 4.30
N GLY A 22 -2.07 4.93 4.98
CA GLY A 22 -3.39 5.51 5.19
C GLY A 22 -4.39 5.31 4.05
N ASP A 23 -4.03 4.70 2.91
CA ASP A 23 -5.00 4.42 1.85
C ASP A 23 -6.10 3.48 2.37
N HIS A 24 -7.34 3.73 1.93
CA HIS A 24 -8.50 2.91 2.26
C HIS A 24 -8.94 2.08 1.06
N TYR A 25 -8.92 0.76 1.21
CA TYR A 25 -9.38 -0.21 0.21
C TYR A 25 -10.63 -0.91 0.69
N ARG A 26 -11.53 -1.26 -0.23
CA ARG A 26 -12.69 -2.10 0.04
C ARG A 26 -12.62 -3.37 -0.79
N ASP A 27 -12.91 -4.51 -0.17
CA ASP A 27 -13.04 -5.78 -0.86
C ASP A 27 -14.22 -5.71 -1.85
N ASN A 28 -13.95 -6.02 -3.12
CA ASN A 28 -14.91 -5.98 -4.21
C ASN A 28 -15.69 -7.30 -4.36
N ARG A 29 -15.42 -8.29 -3.49
CA ARG A 29 -16.10 -9.60 -3.53
C ARG A 29 -17.32 -9.57 -2.62
N ASP A 30 -18.49 -9.88 -3.18
CA ASP A 30 -19.79 -9.80 -2.48
C ASP A 30 -19.87 -10.65 -1.19
N ALA A 31 -19.14 -11.77 -1.12
CA ALA A 31 -19.23 -12.69 0.01
C ALA A 31 -18.57 -12.18 1.31
N ASN A 32 -17.68 -11.18 1.24
CA ASN A 32 -16.87 -10.74 2.38
C ASN A 32 -16.40 -9.29 2.22
N VAL A 33 -17.35 -8.36 2.10
CA VAL A 33 -17.03 -6.93 2.08
C VAL A 33 -16.27 -6.56 3.36
N ARG A 34 -15.03 -6.12 3.18
CA ARG A 34 -14.12 -5.67 4.24
C ARG A 34 -13.50 -4.36 3.80
N ASP A 35 -13.38 -3.44 4.74
CA ASP A 35 -12.60 -2.23 4.59
C ASP A 35 -11.21 -2.47 5.17
N LEU A 36 -10.20 -2.08 4.40
CA LEU A 36 -8.79 -2.21 4.75
C LEU A 36 -8.17 -0.82 4.76
N LYS A 37 -7.52 -0.45 5.86
CA LYS A 37 -6.73 0.77 5.93
C LYS A 37 -5.25 0.39 6.05
N VAL A 38 -4.43 0.94 5.18
CA VAL A 38 -2.98 0.67 5.18
C VAL A 38 -2.34 1.34 6.41
N GLU A 39 -1.75 0.52 7.28
CA GLU A 39 -1.10 0.98 8.52
C GLU A 39 0.43 0.90 8.46
N SER A 40 0.98 0.07 7.56
CA SER A 40 2.42 -0.02 7.35
C SER A 40 2.75 -0.57 5.98
N ILE A 41 3.85 -0.07 5.40
CA ILE A 41 4.44 -0.55 4.15
C ILE A 41 5.88 -0.92 4.46
N GLY A 42 6.18 -2.22 4.39
CA GLY A 42 7.52 -2.77 4.49
C GLY A 42 8.08 -3.12 3.12
N ILE A 43 9.32 -2.77 2.87
CA ILE A 43 10.06 -3.10 1.65
C ILE A 43 11.26 -3.93 2.08
N TYR A 44 11.42 -5.09 1.46
CA TYR A 44 12.56 -5.96 1.70
C TYR A 44 13.02 -6.57 0.38
N GLU A 45 14.32 -6.86 0.30
CA GLU A 45 14.88 -7.60 -0.81
C GLU A 45 14.74 -9.08 -0.51
N ARG A 46 14.05 -9.82 -1.40
CA ARG A 46 14.07 -11.28 -1.27
C ARG A 46 15.46 -11.77 -1.66
N PRO A 47 16.13 -12.60 -0.85
CA PRO A 47 17.40 -13.19 -1.24
C PRO A 47 17.22 -13.95 -2.56
N GLY A 48 18.03 -13.60 -3.56
CA GLY A 48 18.06 -14.30 -4.83
C GLY A 48 18.43 -15.77 -4.62
N CYS A 49 17.71 -16.69 -5.26
CA CYS A 49 18.07 -18.10 -5.26
C CYS A 49 18.73 -18.42 -6.61
N GLY A 50 20.07 -18.38 -6.65
CA GLY A 50 20.84 -18.65 -7.87
C GLY A 50 20.79 -17.52 -8.90
N VAL A 51 20.61 -17.87 -10.19
CA VAL A 51 20.67 -16.99 -11.38
C VAL A 51 19.51 -15.98 -11.47
N VAL A 52 18.61 -15.96 -10.49
CA VAL A 52 17.45 -15.07 -10.48
C VAL A 52 17.78 -13.84 -9.65
N GLU A 53 17.81 -12.66 -10.29
CA GLU A 53 18.09 -11.40 -9.61
C GLU A 53 17.16 -11.19 -8.42
N ALA A 54 17.72 -10.65 -7.33
CA ALA A 54 16.96 -10.25 -6.16
C ALA A 54 15.84 -9.29 -6.60
N SER A 55 14.60 -9.60 -6.23
CA SER A 55 13.46 -8.74 -6.52
C SER A 55 13.01 -8.06 -5.24
N THR A 56 12.85 -6.74 -5.31
CA THR A 56 12.22 -5.95 -4.25
C THR A 56 10.79 -6.44 -4.04
N VAL A 57 10.47 -6.85 -2.81
CA VAL A 57 9.13 -7.25 -2.40
C VAL A 57 8.60 -6.20 -1.44
N CYS A 58 7.35 -5.79 -1.66
CA CYS A 58 6.64 -4.89 -0.75
C CYS A 58 5.54 -5.65 -0.02
N SER A 59 5.62 -5.63 1.30
CA SER A 59 4.62 -6.08 2.25
C SER A 59 3.78 -4.90 2.73
N VAL A 60 2.48 -5.05 2.71
CA VAL A 60 1.50 -4.04 3.14
C VAL A 60 0.69 -4.65 4.27
N THR A 61 0.75 -4.02 5.44
CA THR A 61 -0.05 -4.41 6.61
C THR A 61 -1.22 -3.45 6.75
N CYS A 62 -2.42 -4.03 6.85
CA CYS A 62 -3.67 -3.29 6.95
C CYS A 62 -4.42 -3.63 8.23
N SER A 63 -5.03 -2.61 8.83
CA SER A 63 -6.15 -2.83 9.73
C SER A 63 -7.37 -3.24 8.90
N VAL A 64 -8.20 -4.14 9.43
CA VAL A 64 -9.33 -4.73 8.70
C VAL A 64 -10.60 -4.54 9.52
N THR A 65 -11.60 -3.99 8.87
CA THR A 65 -12.94 -3.80 9.42
C THR A 65 -13.94 -4.53 8.53
N ARG A 66 -14.86 -5.27 9.14
CA ARG A 66 -15.95 -5.93 8.42
C ARG A 66 -17.27 -5.31 8.83
N THR A 67 -18.07 -4.90 7.86
CA THR A 67 -19.43 -4.44 8.09
C THR A 67 -20.41 -5.54 7.71
N THR A 68 -21.29 -5.89 8.63
CA THR A 68 -22.37 -6.87 8.46
C THR A 68 -23.70 -6.25 8.89
N GLU A 69 -24.82 -6.94 8.69
CA GLU A 69 -26.13 -6.48 9.19
C GLU A 69 -26.15 -6.31 10.72
N ALA A 70 -25.34 -7.08 11.44
CA ALA A 70 -25.19 -6.98 12.90
C ALA A 70 -24.30 -5.80 13.34
N GLY A 71 -23.72 -5.05 12.39
CA GLY A 71 -22.85 -3.90 12.64
C GLY A 71 -21.41 -4.09 12.18
N THR A 72 -20.54 -3.21 12.67
CA THR A 72 -19.13 -3.12 12.31
C THR A 72 -18.26 -3.89 13.29
N GLN A 73 -17.40 -4.77 12.79
CA GLN A 73 -16.49 -5.59 13.57
C GLN A 73 -15.04 -5.36 13.14
N GLN A 74 -14.17 -5.04 14.10
CA GLN A 74 -12.72 -5.04 13.87
C GLN A 74 -12.20 -6.47 13.79
N MET A 75 -11.45 -6.76 12.73
CA MET A 75 -10.81 -8.05 12.51
C MET A 75 -9.32 -7.98 12.86
N LYS A 76 -8.68 -9.15 12.94
CA LYS A 76 -7.22 -9.22 13.02
C LYS A 76 -6.61 -8.50 11.81
N PRO A 77 -5.54 -7.69 12.00
CA PRO A 77 -4.80 -7.11 10.91
C PRO A 77 -4.34 -8.17 9.91
N THR A 78 -4.20 -7.77 8.65
CA THR A 78 -3.76 -8.65 7.58
C THR A 78 -2.56 -8.07 6.88
N THR A 79 -1.66 -8.94 6.43
CA THR A 79 -0.47 -8.56 5.68
C THR A 79 -0.52 -9.23 4.31
N MET A 80 -0.24 -8.46 3.27
CA MET A 80 -0.23 -8.95 1.89
C MET A 80 0.75 -8.18 1.01
N THR A 81 0.96 -8.61 -0.23
CA THR A 81 1.81 -7.88 -1.17
C THR A 81 1.13 -6.63 -1.70
N ALA A 82 1.91 -5.60 -2.06
CA ALA A 82 1.40 -4.41 -2.74
C ALA A 82 0.66 -4.75 -4.05
N GLU A 83 1.10 -5.78 -4.79
CA GLU A 83 0.41 -6.25 -6.00
C GLU A 83 -0.97 -6.83 -5.70
N ARG A 84 -1.17 -7.44 -4.52
CA ARG A 84 -2.46 -8.01 -4.13
C ARG A 84 -3.45 -6.94 -3.76
N ILE A 85 -3.07 -6.01 -2.87
CA ILE A 85 -3.97 -4.95 -2.41
C ILE A 85 -4.33 -3.97 -3.53
N THR A 86 -3.43 -3.76 -4.49
CA THR A 86 -3.72 -2.94 -5.68
C THR A 86 -4.41 -3.71 -6.80
N SER A 87 -4.80 -4.97 -6.61
CA SER A 87 -5.47 -5.79 -7.62
C SER A 87 -6.95 -5.41 -7.79
N ARG A 88 -7.63 -5.98 -8.80
CA ARG A 88 -9.07 -5.77 -9.05
C ARG A 88 -9.99 -6.28 -7.93
N GLU A 89 -9.46 -7.09 -7.02
CA GLU A 89 -10.22 -7.60 -5.86
C GLU A 89 -10.47 -6.51 -4.83
N PHE A 90 -9.75 -5.38 -4.91
CA PHE A 90 -9.87 -4.27 -3.98
C PHE A 90 -10.10 -2.97 -4.74
N VAL A 91 -11.04 -2.18 -4.25
CA VAL A 91 -11.34 -0.85 -4.77
C VAL A 91 -10.74 0.18 -3.82
N LEU A 92 -9.93 1.10 -4.35
CA LEU A 92 -9.44 2.24 -3.58
C LEU A 92 -10.61 3.21 -3.35
N MET A 93 -11.03 3.37 -2.10
CA MET A 93 -12.18 4.18 -1.70
C MET A 93 -11.80 5.65 -1.49
N SER A 94 -10.68 5.88 -0.79
CA SER A 94 -10.16 7.20 -0.49
C SER A 94 -8.63 7.16 -0.59
N PRO A 95 -8.03 7.75 -1.64
CA PRO A 95 -6.58 7.91 -1.68
C PRO A 95 -6.16 8.90 -0.60
N THR A 96 -5.07 8.63 0.11
CA THR A 96 -4.41 9.67 0.91
C THR A 96 -3.84 10.70 -0.06
N PHE A 97 -4.57 11.81 -0.27
CA PHE A 97 -4.15 12.88 -1.14
C PHE A 97 -3.02 13.68 -0.45
N ARG A 98 -1.85 13.76 -1.08
CA ARG A 98 -0.92 14.85 -0.80
C ARG A 98 -1.10 15.89 -1.92
N PRO A 99 -1.22 17.19 -1.59
CA PRO A 99 -1.01 18.20 -2.61
C PRO A 99 0.38 17.99 -3.19
N VAL A 100 0.50 17.93 -4.51
CA VAL A 100 1.78 18.06 -5.21
C VAL A 100 2.35 19.39 -4.76
N VAL A 101 3.38 19.37 -3.90
CA VAL A 101 4.19 20.56 -3.68
C VAL A 101 5.04 20.70 -4.94
N THR A 102 4.47 21.33 -5.96
CA THR A 102 5.27 21.92 -7.02
C THR A 102 6.05 23.03 -6.32
N ALA A 103 7.28 22.75 -5.92
CA ALA A 103 8.23 23.81 -5.63
C ALA A 103 8.43 24.55 -6.95
N GLU A 104 7.67 25.61 -7.20
CA GLU A 104 8.08 26.62 -8.17
C GLU A 104 9.40 27.18 -7.63
N LEU A 105 10.49 26.79 -8.29
CA LEU A 105 11.71 27.58 -8.31
C LEU A 105 11.28 28.94 -8.84
N ALA A 106 11.04 29.89 -7.93
CA ALA A 106 11.03 31.29 -8.30
C ALA A 106 12.44 31.60 -8.78
N ASP A 107 12.60 31.57 -10.10
CA ASP A 107 13.70 32.19 -10.84
C ASP A 107 13.73 33.67 -10.46
N GLY A 108 14.43 33.95 -9.36
CA GLY A 108 14.75 35.30 -8.91
C GLY A 108 15.91 35.85 -9.73
N GLY A 109 15.74 35.90 -11.05
CA GLY A 109 16.47 36.83 -11.89
C GLY A 109 15.80 38.20 -11.79
N VAL A 110 16.60 39.25 -11.67
CA VAL A 110 16.53 40.51 -12.46
C VAL A 110 17.56 41.52 -11.91
N LEU A 111 18.48 41.88 -12.82
CA LEU A 111 19.25 43.11 -13.02
C LEU A 111 20.12 43.69 -11.88
#